data_AF-K2AZG5-F1
#
_entry.id   AF-K2AZG5-F1
#
_cell.length_a   1.000
_cell.length_b   1.000
_cell.length_c   1.000
_cell.angle_alpha   90.00
_cell.angle_beta   90.00
_cell.angle_gamma   90.00
#
_symmetry.space_group_name_H-M   'P 1'
#
loop_
_entity.id
_entity.type
_entity.pdbx_description
1 polymer ?
#
loop_
_entity_poly.entity_id
_entity_poly.type
_entity_poly.pdbx_seq_one_letter_code
_entity_poly.pdbx_strand_id
1 'polypeptide(L)'
;MRPAELIAIPEDYLCPITQELMENPVVAADGQTYERASITQWFIAGHRNSPLTLLRLDHTTLIDNHRLKAIIETFKASLPEIQRQQQIKVDLSEAIRLHEIMVAAKLEEMEQKGRSVSDALENERRKVQVLEQRLAAMATQLVELTGQSEGRRIQNDPDRNALEHEREKTRRLEQELEQMRMTMQWMQDSQNRAEPMPAPAQVQPSAPLASIVAGGFFEPTDMNQIEINKFVTHVAKGEQDEAEAMLRQNRRLALGKGRAVEHCGRIFENITGLQYAVWALDWHMWEMIKAYMTPDAITEQLHEQETITNSQGQGAYFDLTLLIEAMSRYSVSNKKWLSLQGDAANKLARTVLKPIWFNEIIPAQKKFPAHIAQEYCHPDRSFVPIPNF
;
A
#
# COMPACT_ATOMS: atom_id res chain seq x y z
N MET A 1 -19.14 17.51 17.51
CA MET A 1 -19.69 17.50 16.15
C MET A 1 -19.37 18.85 15.52
N ARG A 2 -18.48 18.91 14.53
CA ARG A 2 -18.29 20.13 13.72
C ARG A 2 -19.40 20.15 12.66
N PRO A 3 -20.06 21.28 12.38
CA PRO A 3 -21.03 21.35 11.30
C PRO A 3 -20.29 21.11 9.98
N ALA A 4 -20.93 20.40 9.04
CA ALA A 4 -20.43 20.26 7.68
C ALA A 4 -20.00 21.63 7.16
N GLU A 5 -18.77 21.74 6.64
CA GLU A 5 -18.30 22.95 5.96
C GLU A 5 -19.27 23.22 4.80
N LEU A 6 -20.14 24.22 5.00
CA LEU A 6 -21.08 24.68 3.99
C LEU A 6 -20.29 25.15 2.78
N ILE A 7 -20.67 24.67 1.60
CA ILE A 7 -20.11 25.11 0.32
C ILE A 7 -20.16 26.64 0.29
N ALA A 8 -19.00 27.28 0.22
CA ALA A 8 -18.91 28.73 0.18
C ALA A 8 -19.46 29.23 -1.16
N ILE A 9 -20.65 29.83 -1.12
CA ILE A 9 -21.26 30.48 -2.29
C ILE A 9 -20.53 31.81 -2.51
N PRO A 10 -20.04 32.11 -3.72
CA PRO A 10 -19.45 33.41 -4.02
C PRO A 10 -20.43 34.55 -3.73
N GLU A 11 -19.95 35.60 -3.04
CA GLU A 11 -20.79 36.75 -2.62
C GLU A 11 -21.47 37.44 -3.80
N ASP A 12 -20.82 37.48 -4.97
CA ASP A 12 -21.34 38.07 -6.20
C ASP A 12 -22.61 37.37 -6.73
N TYR A 13 -22.91 36.15 -6.25
CA TYR A 13 -24.10 35.40 -6.65
C TYR A 13 -25.28 35.64 -5.72
N LEU A 14 -25.04 36.28 -4.57
CA LEU A 14 -26.04 36.56 -3.55
C LEU A 14 -26.70 37.92 -3.78
N CYS A 15 -28.01 37.98 -3.58
CA CYS A 15 -28.74 39.23 -3.64
C CYS A 15 -28.39 40.08 -2.40
N PRO A 16 -27.97 41.35 -2.56
CA PRO A 16 -27.62 42.20 -1.41
C PRO A 16 -28.78 42.42 -0.42
N ILE A 17 -30.03 42.30 -0.88
CA ILE A 17 -31.24 42.47 -0.03
C ILE A 17 -31.54 41.20 0.76
N THR A 18 -31.58 40.04 0.09
CA THR A 18 -32.03 38.78 0.72
C THR A 18 -30.88 37.95 1.29
N GLN A 19 -29.65 38.23 0.87
CA GLN A 19 -28.45 37.42 1.17
C GLN A 19 -28.59 35.96 0.69
N GLU A 20 -29.44 35.73 -0.30
CA GLU A 20 -29.71 34.42 -0.92
C GLU A 20 -29.27 34.42 -2.39
N LEU A 21 -29.04 33.23 -2.94
CA LEU A 21 -28.62 33.03 -4.32
C LEU A 21 -29.68 33.58 -5.30
N MET A 22 -29.27 34.46 -6.21
CA MET A 22 -30.18 35.07 -7.18
C MET A 22 -30.71 34.07 -8.21
N GLU A 23 -32.02 34.11 -8.48
CA GLU A 23 -32.65 33.33 -9.56
C GLU A 23 -32.89 34.18 -10.80
N ASN A 24 -33.23 35.46 -10.60
CA ASN A 24 -33.48 36.42 -11.65
C ASN A 24 -32.69 37.71 -11.36
N PRO A 25 -31.35 37.69 -11.56
CA PRO A 25 -30.51 38.84 -11.30
C PRO A 25 -30.83 39.98 -12.27
N VAL A 26 -31.04 41.18 -11.73
CA VAL A 26 -31.30 42.42 -12.47
C VAL A 26 -30.41 43.55 -11.98
N VAL A 27 -29.97 44.41 -12.90
CA VAL A 27 -29.12 45.57 -12.62
C VAL A 27 -30.01 46.80 -12.42
N ALA A 28 -29.78 47.54 -11.34
CA ALA A 28 -30.42 48.84 -11.07
C ALA A 28 -29.53 50.02 -11.54
N ALA A 29 -30.03 51.25 -11.42
CA ALA A 29 -29.36 52.46 -11.93
C ALA A 29 -27.97 52.73 -11.32
N ASP A 30 -27.71 52.18 -10.13
CA ASP A 30 -26.43 52.25 -9.43
C ASP A 30 -25.39 51.23 -9.93
N GLY A 31 -25.74 50.43 -10.95
CA GLY A 31 -24.90 49.36 -11.48
C GLY A 31 -24.83 48.11 -10.61
N GLN A 32 -25.57 48.06 -9.50
CA GLN A 32 -25.61 46.90 -8.61
C GLN A 32 -26.65 45.89 -9.08
N THR A 33 -26.39 44.60 -8.80
CA THR A 33 -27.29 43.51 -9.19
C THR A 33 -28.08 43.01 -7.98
N TYR A 34 -29.37 42.79 -8.18
CA TYR A 34 -30.31 42.34 -7.16
C TYR A 34 -31.21 41.22 -7.70
N GLU A 35 -31.83 40.46 -6.81
CA GLU A 35 -32.97 39.62 -7.18
C GLU A 35 -34.15 40.49 -7.61
N ARG A 36 -34.73 40.18 -8.78
CA ARG A 36 -35.83 40.94 -9.39
C ARG A 36 -37.00 41.13 -8.44
N ALA A 37 -37.45 40.07 -7.77
CA ALA A 37 -38.60 40.15 -6.86
C ALA A 37 -38.33 41.16 -5.72
N SER A 38 -37.15 41.08 -5.12
CA SER A 38 -36.75 41.88 -3.96
C SER A 38 -36.60 43.36 -4.29
N ILE A 39 -35.89 43.70 -5.38
CA ILE A 39 -35.70 45.12 -5.78
C ILE A 39 -37.01 45.74 -6.30
N THR A 40 -37.87 44.94 -6.93
CA THR A 40 -39.20 45.41 -7.35
C THR A 40 -40.06 45.75 -6.14
N GLN A 41 -40.07 44.90 -5.10
CA GLN A 41 -40.79 45.16 -3.87
C GLN A 41 -40.27 46.41 -3.14
N TRP A 42 -38.94 46.61 -3.15
CA TRP A 42 -38.31 47.82 -2.61
C TRP A 42 -38.84 49.10 -3.26
N PHE A 43 -38.99 49.11 -4.60
CA PHE A 43 -39.55 50.25 -5.31
C PHE A 43 -41.06 50.43 -5.11
N ILE A 44 -41.82 49.33 -5.02
CA ILE A 44 -43.26 49.36 -4.71
C ILE A 44 -43.52 49.97 -3.33
N ALA A 45 -42.66 49.68 -2.35
CA ALA A 45 -42.71 50.27 -1.01
C ALA A 45 -42.38 51.79 -0.97
N GLY A 46 -42.08 52.40 -2.13
CA GLY A 46 -41.85 53.84 -2.26
C GLY A 46 -40.39 54.27 -2.15
N HIS A 47 -39.46 53.33 -1.93
CA HIS A 47 -38.04 53.66 -1.85
C HIS A 47 -37.47 54.03 -3.23
N ARG A 48 -36.61 55.05 -3.26
CA ARG A 48 -35.95 55.56 -4.47
C ARG A 48 -34.43 55.68 -4.31
N ASN A 49 -33.88 54.91 -3.38
CA ASN A 49 -32.47 54.79 -3.11
C ASN A 49 -32.01 53.34 -3.31
N SER A 50 -30.71 53.16 -3.51
CA SER A 50 -30.03 51.88 -3.60
C SER A 50 -30.14 51.13 -2.27
N PRO A 51 -30.58 49.86 -2.24
CA PRO A 51 -30.55 49.05 -1.03
C PRO A 51 -29.14 48.78 -0.50
N LEU A 52 -28.12 48.82 -1.36
CA LEU A 52 -26.73 48.48 -1.00
C LEU A 52 -25.91 49.73 -0.66
N THR A 53 -25.99 50.76 -1.50
CA THR A 53 -25.17 51.99 -1.32
C THR A 53 -25.89 53.09 -0.57
N LEU A 54 -27.21 52.95 -0.36
CA LEU A 54 -28.10 53.93 0.28
C LEU A 54 -28.23 55.27 -0.47
N LEU A 55 -27.55 55.43 -1.61
CA LEU A 55 -27.61 56.62 -2.46
C LEU A 55 -28.91 56.67 -3.27
N ARG A 56 -29.38 57.88 -3.59
CA ARG A 56 -30.58 58.05 -4.43
C ARG A 56 -30.32 57.52 -5.84
N LEU A 57 -31.28 56.77 -6.38
CA LEU A 57 -31.22 56.27 -7.76
C LEU A 57 -31.76 57.31 -8.73
N ASP A 58 -31.09 57.46 -9.87
CA ASP A 58 -31.52 58.36 -10.95
C ASP A 58 -32.85 57.89 -11.58
N HIS A 59 -33.05 56.57 -11.67
CA HIS A 59 -34.28 55.95 -12.15
C HIS A 59 -34.52 54.57 -11.54
N THR A 60 -35.76 54.06 -11.66
CA THR A 60 -36.16 52.72 -11.16
C THR A 60 -36.24 51.65 -12.25
N THR A 61 -35.75 51.93 -13.46
CA THR A 61 -35.66 50.94 -14.55
C THR A 61 -34.71 49.82 -14.17
N LEU A 62 -35.12 48.57 -14.41
CA LEU A 62 -34.34 47.36 -14.14
C LEU A 62 -33.95 46.67 -15.45
N ILE A 63 -32.68 46.27 -15.56
CA ILE A 63 -32.13 45.59 -16.74
C ILE A 63 -31.79 44.15 -16.36
N ASP A 64 -32.22 43.16 -17.16
CA ASP A 64 -31.87 41.75 -16.92
C ASP A 64 -30.37 41.49 -17.03
N ASN A 65 -29.79 40.83 -16.02
CA ASN A 65 -28.42 40.37 -16.05
C ASN A 65 -28.35 38.90 -16.52
N HIS A 66 -28.61 38.68 -17.81
CA HIS A 66 -28.62 37.33 -18.39
C HIS A 66 -27.27 36.60 -18.23
N ARG A 67 -26.15 37.34 -18.20
CA ARG A 67 -24.82 36.76 -18.03
C ARG A 67 -24.64 36.20 -16.62
N LEU A 68 -24.96 36.97 -15.58
CA LEU A 68 -24.88 36.48 -14.21
C LEU A 68 -25.84 35.32 -13.96
N LYS A 69 -27.06 35.39 -14.53
CA LYS A 69 -28.02 34.28 -14.47
C LYS A 69 -27.43 32.99 -15.03
N ALA A 70 -26.80 33.03 -16.20
CA ALA A 70 -26.18 31.84 -16.80
C ALA A 70 -25.02 31.27 -15.96
N ILE A 71 -24.21 32.15 -15.35
CA ILE A 71 -23.11 31.75 -14.45
C ILE A 71 -23.65 31.09 -13.19
N ILE A 72 -24.68 31.66 -12.56
CA ILE A 72 -25.31 31.10 -11.36
C ILE A 72 -25.95 29.74 -11.67
N GLU A 73 -26.62 29.57 -12.80
CA GLU A 73 -27.19 28.28 -13.20
C GLU A 73 -26.12 27.22 -13.47
N THR A 74 -24.99 27.61 -14.06
CA THR A 74 -23.83 26.72 -14.22
C THR A 74 -23.25 26.31 -12.87
N PHE A 75 -23.15 27.25 -11.93
CA PHE A 75 -22.71 26.98 -10.56
C PHE A 75 -23.66 26.00 -9.85
N LYS A 76 -24.98 26.23 -9.91
CA LYS A 76 -25.99 25.31 -9.35
C LYS A 76 -25.85 23.90 -9.91
N ALA A 77 -25.63 23.76 -11.22
CA ALA A 77 -25.42 22.47 -11.87
C ALA A 77 -24.14 21.76 -11.41
N SER A 78 -23.12 22.51 -11.00
CA SER A 78 -21.86 21.95 -10.47
C SER A 78 -21.90 21.58 -8.98
N LEU A 79 -22.90 22.06 -8.22
CA LEU A 79 -23.00 21.80 -6.77
C LEU A 79 -22.96 20.32 -6.39
N PRO A 80 -23.66 19.38 -7.08
CA PRO A 80 -23.60 17.97 -6.73
C PRO A 80 -22.19 17.38 -6.88
N GLU A 81 -21.43 17.84 -7.88
CA GLU A 81 -20.06 17.38 -8.11
C GLU A 81 -19.10 17.99 -7.08
N ILE A 82 -19.26 19.27 -6.73
CA ILE A 82 -18.49 19.92 -5.65
C ILE A 82 -18.74 19.21 -4.31
N GLN A 83 -20.00 18.86 -4.02
CA GLN A 83 -20.38 18.09 -2.83
C GLN A 83 -19.72 16.70 -2.83
N ARG A 84 -19.76 16.01 -3.97
CA ARG A 84 -19.13 14.69 -4.13
C ARG A 84 -17.62 14.76 -3.90
N GLN A 85 -16.93 15.75 -4.47
CA GLN A 85 -15.49 15.95 -4.29
C GLN A 85 -15.11 16.28 -2.84
N GLN A 86 -15.92 17.06 -2.13
CA GLN A 86 -15.71 17.31 -0.71
C GLN A 86 -15.92 16.04 0.12
N GLN A 87 -16.96 15.26 -0.17
CA GLN A 87 -17.21 13.99 0.53
C GLN A 87 -16.04 13.01 0.34
N ILE A 88 -15.51 12.89 -0.89
CA ILE A 88 -14.35 12.04 -1.17
C ILE A 88 -13.11 12.45 -0.35
N LYS A 89 -12.87 13.76 -0.17
CA LYS A 89 -11.75 14.24 0.67
C LYS A 89 -11.92 13.87 2.14
N VAL A 90 -13.14 13.94 2.65
CA VAL A 90 -13.47 13.55 4.03
C VAL A 90 -13.28 12.05 4.19
N ASP A 91 -13.82 11.25 3.28
CA ASP A 91 -13.73 9.78 3.29
C ASP A 91 -12.26 9.33 3.21
N LEU A 92 -11.45 9.94 2.35
CA LEU A 92 -10.01 9.65 2.23
C LEU A 92 -9.25 9.99 3.52
N SER A 93 -9.56 11.12 4.16
CA SER A 93 -8.93 11.52 5.42
C SER A 93 -9.25 10.53 6.55
N GLU A 94 -10.49 10.04 6.59
CA GLU A 94 -10.90 9.03 7.59
C GLU A 94 -10.27 7.67 7.30
N ALA A 95 -10.15 7.27 6.03
CA ALA A 95 -9.47 6.04 5.64
C ALA A 95 -7.98 6.05 6.00
N ILE A 96 -7.27 7.17 5.78
CA ILE A 96 -5.87 7.34 6.21
C ILE A 96 -5.77 7.18 7.73
N ARG A 97 -6.65 7.84 8.48
CA ARG A 97 -6.67 7.75 9.96
C ARG A 97 -6.89 6.32 10.45
N LEU A 98 -7.82 5.58 9.84
CA LEU A 98 -8.08 4.18 10.20
C LEU A 98 -6.87 3.30 9.87
N HIS A 99 -6.20 3.53 8.74
CA HIS A 99 -4.98 2.81 8.38
C HIS A 99 -3.86 3.05 9.39
N GLU A 100 -3.63 4.29 9.82
CA GLU A 100 -2.64 4.63 10.85
C GLU A 100 -2.90 3.88 12.16
N ILE A 101 -4.16 3.81 12.62
CA ILE A 101 -4.55 3.07 13.83
C ILE A 101 -4.29 1.57 13.65
N MET A 102 -4.64 1.00 12.49
CA MET A 102 -4.43 -0.41 12.21
C MET A 102 -2.95 -0.78 12.17
N VAL A 103 -2.11 0.06 11.55
CA VAL A 103 -0.65 -0.14 11.50
C VAL A 103 -0.06 -0.09 12.90
N ALA A 104 -0.45 0.88 13.73
CA ALA A 104 0.00 0.98 15.11
C ALA A 104 -0.37 -0.27 15.94
N ALA A 105 -1.63 -0.73 15.83
CA ALA A 105 -2.07 -1.94 16.52
C ALA A 105 -1.31 -3.19 16.08
N LYS A 106 -0.98 -3.30 14.78
CA LYS A 106 -0.21 -4.42 14.25
C LYS A 106 1.24 -4.40 14.74
N LEU A 107 1.83 -3.22 14.84
CA LEU A 107 3.18 -3.03 15.37
C LEU A 107 3.26 -3.48 16.84
N GLU A 108 2.30 -3.07 17.68
CA GLU A 108 2.23 -3.50 19.07
C GLU A 108 2.09 -5.03 19.22
N GLU A 109 1.26 -5.67 18.38
CA GLU A 109 1.10 -7.13 18.33
C GLU A 109 2.43 -7.82 17.99
N MET A 110 3.17 -7.29 17.00
CA MET A 110 4.48 -7.82 16.61
C MET A 110 5.53 -7.64 17.72
N GLU A 111 5.56 -6.50 18.40
CA GLU A 111 6.47 -6.28 19.54
C GLU A 111 6.19 -7.24 20.70
N GLN A 112 4.91 -7.51 21.01
CA GLN A 112 4.54 -8.49 22.04
C GLN A 112 5.00 -9.89 21.68
N LYS A 113 4.85 -10.30 20.42
CA LYS A 113 5.36 -11.58 19.93
C LYS A 113 6.89 -11.64 20.02
N GLY A 114 7.59 -10.56 19.65
CA GLY A 114 9.03 -10.44 19.78
C GLY A 114 9.52 -10.59 21.23
N ARG A 115 8.86 -9.92 22.19
CA ARG A 115 9.15 -10.05 23.62
C ARG A 115 8.98 -11.49 24.12
N SER A 116 7.86 -12.15 23.77
CA SER A 116 7.60 -13.55 24.15
C SER A 116 8.67 -14.53 23.64
N VAL A 117 9.14 -14.35 22.39
CA VAL A 117 10.23 -15.16 21.83
C VAL A 117 11.56 -14.89 22.56
N SER A 118 11.86 -13.62 22.87
CA SER A 118 13.05 -13.25 23.64
C SER A 118 13.06 -13.89 25.03
N ASP A 119 11.94 -13.86 25.73
CA ASP A 119 11.80 -14.47 27.06
C ASP A 119 11.97 -16.00 27.01
N ALA A 120 11.42 -16.64 25.98
CA ALA A 120 11.59 -18.08 25.76
C ALA A 120 13.07 -18.45 25.51
N LEU A 121 13.79 -17.66 24.71
CA LEU A 121 15.21 -17.86 24.43
C LEU A 121 16.07 -17.69 25.69
N GLU A 122 15.79 -16.69 26.52
CA GLU A 122 16.43 -16.45 27.82
C GLU A 122 16.25 -17.66 28.75
N ASN A 123 15.05 -18.25 28.78
CA ASN A 123 14.75 -19.42 29.59
C ASN A 123 15.51 -20.67 29.12
N GLU A 124 15.58 -20.91 27.81
CA GLU A 124 16.35 -22.03 27.25
C GLU A 124 17.86 -21.85 27.50
N ARG A 125 18.37 -20.63 27.40
CA ARG A 125 19.78 -20.32 27.75
C ARG A 125 20.10 -20.70 29.19
N ARG A 126 19.21 -20.40 30.14
CA ARG A 126 19.39 -20.78 31.56
C ARG A 126 19.43 -22.30 31.73
N LYS A 127 18.58 -23.04 31.02
CA LYS A 127 18.57 -24.51 31.08
C LYS A 127 19.89 -25.10 30.55
N VAL A 128 20.39 -24.60 29.42
CA VAL A 128 21.68 -25.03 28.86
C VAL A 128 22.82 -24.73 29.84
N GLN A 129 22.83 -23.56 30.47
CA GLN A 129 23.86 -23.22 31.46
C GLN A 129 23.88 -24.18 32.66
N VAL A 130 22.71 -24.60 33.16
CA VAL A 130 22.61 -25.60 34.23
C VAL A 130 23.15 -26.97 33.79
N LEU A 131 22.84 -27.40 32.56
CA LEU A 131 23.35 -28.66 32.02
C LEU A 131 24.87 -28.62 31.81
N GLU A 132 25.43 -27.50 31.34
CA GLU A 132 26.88 -27.31 31.21
C GLU A 132 27.59 -27.42 32.57
N GLN A 133 27.03 -26.81 33.62
CA GLN A 133 27.55 -26.94 34.98
C GLN A 133 27.52 -28.40 35.46
N ARG A 134 26.44 -29.12 35.18
CA ARG A 134 26.31 -30.54 35.54
C ARG A 134 27.31 -31.41 34.78
N LEU A 135 27.51 -31.15 33.49
CA LEU A 135 28.49 -31.86 32.67
C LEU A 135 29.92 -31.62 33.18
N ALA A 136 30.27 -30.38 33.54
CA ALA A 136 31.57 -30.05 34.13
C ALA A 136 31.81 -30.78 35.46
N ALA A 137 30.78 -30.88 36.31
CA ALA A 137 30.87 -31.65 37.56
C ALA A 137 31.11 -33.14 37.31
N MET A 138 30.41 -33.73 36.33
CA MET A 138 30.60 -35.13 35.96
C MET A 138 31.97 -35.41 35.33
N ALA A 139 32.47 -34.49 34.50
CA ALA A 139 33.82 -34.59 33.95
C ALA A 139 34.88 -34.60 35.07
N THR A 140 34.69 -33.78 36.11
CA THR A 140 35.57 -33.76 37.29
C THR A 140 35.53 -35.11 38.04
N GLN A 141 34.33 -35.67 38.25
CA GLN A 141 34.17 -37.00 38.86
C GLN A 141 34.84 -38.13 38.04
N LEU A 142 34.75 -38.07 36.71
CA LEU A 142 35.42 -39.05 35.84
C LEU A 142 36.95 -38.97 35.96
N VAL A 143 37.52 -37.77 36.08
CA VAL A 143 38.97 -37.56 36.31
C VAL A 143 39.39 -38.13 37.68
N GLU A 144 38.59 -37.93 38.73
CA GLU A 144 38.87 -38.50 40.05
C GLU A 144 38.83 -40.04 40.03
N LEU A 145 37.80 -40.63 39.41
CA LEU A 145 37.65 -42.08 39.30
C LEU A 145 38.79 -42.72 38.48
N THR A 146 39.22 -42.06 37.41
CA THR A 146 40.35 -42.54 36.59
C THR A 146 41.68 -42.44 37.33
N GLY A 147 41.95 -41.34 38.04
CA GLY A 147 43.14 -41.19 38.88
C GLY A 147 43.20 -42.18 40.05
N GLN A 148 42.06 -42.53 40.66
CA GLN A 148 41.99 -43.59 41.68
C GLN A 148 42.25 -44.98 41.10
N SER A 149 41.90 -45.20 39.83
CA SER A 149 42.07 -46.47 39.13
C SER A 149 43.49 -46.72 38.59
N GLU A 150 44.29 -45.69 38.35
CA GLU A 150 45.70 -45.84 37.97
C GLU A 150 46.61 -46.14 39.18
N GLY A 151 46.22 -45.70 40.38
CA GLY A 151 46.94 -45.96 41.64
C GLY A 151 46.72 -47.36 42.23
N ARG A 152 45.67 -48.09 41.82
CA ARG A 152 45.39 -49.48 42.21
C ARG A 152 45.33 -50.33 40.94
N ARG A 153 46.21 -51.33 40.77
CA ARG A 153 46.10 -52.31 39.67
C ARG A 153 44.66 -52.85 39.64
N ILE A 154 43.87 -52.42 38.65
CA ILE A 154 42.46 -52.79 38.50
C ILE A 154 42.39 -54.31 38.28
N GLN A 155 42.02 -55.06 39.31
CA GLN A 155 41.84 -56.51 39.24
C GLN A 155 40.37 -56.95 39.31
N ASN A 156 39.41 -56.05 39.60
CA ASN A 156 38.00 -56.43 39.83
C ASN A 156 37.00 -55.74 38.87
N ASP A 157 36.06 -56.55 38.36
CA ASP A 157 34.94 -56.24 37.44
C ASP A 157 34.01 -55.05 37.86
N PRO A 158 33.67 -54.83 39.16
CA PRO A 158 32.71 -53.81 39.58
C PRO A 158 33.15 -52.37 39.32
N ASP A 159 34.44 -52.04 39.48
CA ASP A 159 34.96 -50.68 39.27
C ASP A 159 34.96 -50.30 37.79
N ARG A 160 35.11 -51.30 36.90
CA ARG A 160 35.06 -51.11 35.45
C ARG A 160 33.63 -50.83 34.99
N ASN A 161 32.66 -51.56 35.53
CA ASN A 161 31.23 -51.34 35.25
C ASN A 161 30.73 -50.00 35.79
N ALA A 162 31.23 -49.53 36.94
CA ALA A 162 30.89 -48.22 37.50
C ALA A 162 31.44 -47.08 36.63
N LEU A 163 32.69 -47.18 36.15
CA LEU A 163 33.30 -46.21 35.25
C LEU A 163 32.58 -46.17 33.89
N GLU A 164 32.22 -47.33 33.34
CA GLU A 164 31.50 -47.42 32.07
C GLU A 164 30.06 -46.87 32.18
N HIS A 165 29.38 -47.12 33.30
CA HIS A 165 28.08 -46.54 33.59
C HIS A 165 28.13 -45.00 33.67
N GLU A 166 29.19 -44.44 34.27
CA GLU A 166 29.32 -42.99 34.40
C GLU A 166 29.76 -42.30 33.09
N ARG A 167 30.54 -43.00 32.26
CA ARG A 167 30.81 -42.59 30.87
C ARG A 167 29.52 -42.54 30.04
N GLU A 168 28.65 -43.55 30.15
CA GLU A 168 27.39 -43.58 29.39
C GLU A 168 26.41 -42.50 29.85
N LYS A 169 26.32 -42.21 31.15
CA LYS A 169 25.53 -41.07 31.65
C LYS A 169 26.07 -39.72 31.14
N THR A 170 27.39 -39.56 31.11
CA THR A 170 28.04 -38.35 30.56
C THR A 170 27.72 -38.19 29.08
N ARG A 171 27.81 -39.27 28.29
CA ARG A 171 27.48 -39.28 26.86
C ARG A 171 26.03 -38.93 26.57
N ARG A 172 25.09 -39.37 27.42
CA ARG A 172 23.66 -39.01 27.31
C ARG A 172 23.42 -37.53 27.57
N LEU A 173 24.06 -36.96 28.59
CA LEU A 173 23.99 -35.53 28.89
C LEU A 173 24.61 -34.67 27.78
N GLU A 174 25.71 -35.12 27.18
CA GLU A 174 26.31 -34.45 26.00
C GLU A 174 25.35 -34.44 24.80
N GLN A 175 24.65 -35.54 24.54
CA GLN A 175 23.66 -35.62 23.46
C GLN A 175 22.45 -34.71 23.70
N GLU A 176 21.96 -34.64 24.94
CA GLU A 176 20.86 -33.75 25.33
C GLU A 176 21.25 -32.27 25.21
N LEU A 177 22.48 -31.93 25.63
CA LEU A 177 23.04 -30.59 25.49
C LEU A 177 23.15 -30.17 24.02
N GLU A 178 23.59 -31.07 23.15
CA GLU A 178 23.72 -30.80 21.71
C GLU A 178 22.36 -30.56 21.05
N GLN A 179 21.33 -31.35 21.40
CA GLN A 179 19.97 -31.13 20.91
C GLN A 179 19.41 -29.76 21.35
N MET A 180 19.66 -29.36 22.59
CA MET A 180 19.24 -28.05 23.09
C MET A 180 20.01 -26.90 22.43
N ARG A 181 21.32 -27.06 22.18
CA ARG A 181 22.13 -26.08 21.44
C ARG A 181 21.61 -25.88 20.01
N MET A 182 21.28 -26.96 19.31
CA MET A 182 20.68 -26.91 17.98
C MET A 182 19.32 -26.21 18.00
N THR A 183 18.50 -26.48 19.02
CA THR A 183 17.18 -25.85 19.18
C THR A 183 17.32 -24.35 19.47
N MET A 184 18.23 -23.95 20.36
CA MET A 184 18.53 -22.53 20.61
C MET A 184 19.07 -21.83 19.36
N GLN A 185 20.00 -22.45 18.64
CA GLN A 185 20.55 -21.89 17.40
C GLN A 185 19.43 -21.66 16.37
N TRP A 186 18.53 -22.63 16.21
CA TRP A 186 17.38 -22.49 15.33
C TRP A 186 16.44 -21.35 15.75
N MET A 187 16.18 -21.19 17.06
CA MET A 187 15.37 -20.07 17.57
C MET A 187 16.07 -18.72 17.35
N GLN A 188 17.38 -18.65 17.53
CA GLN A 188 18.19 -17.45 17.34
C GLN A 188 18.28 -17.05 15.86
N ASP A 189 18.45 -18.02 14.96
CA ASP A 189 18.43 -17.81 13.51
C ASP A 189 17.03 -17.42 13.00
N SER A 190 15.98 -17.87 13.69
CA SER A 190 14.60 -17.45 13.41
C SER A 190 14.33 -16.02 13.90
N GLN A 191 14.94 -15.61 15.01
CA GLN A 191 14.87 -14.24 15.55
C GLN A 191 15.72 -13.24 14.72
N ASN A 192 16.91 -13.64 14.29
CA ASN A 192 17.78 -12.85 13.41
C ASN A 192 17.20 -12.70 11.99
N ARG A 193 16.34 -13.62 11.55
CA ARG A 193 15.53 -13.45 10.34
C ARG A 193 14.38 -12.45 10.52
N ALA A 194 14.05 -12.08 11.75
CA ALA A 194 12.98 -11.16 12.11
C ALA A 194 13.47 -9.80 12.64
N GLU A 195 14.78 -9.50 12.60
CA GLU A 195 15.28 -8.16 12.95
C GLU A 195 14.90 -7.12 11.87
N PRO A 196 14.53 -5.88 12.27
CA PRO A 196 14.38 -4.77 11.34
C PRO A 196 15.73 -4.51 10.65
N MET A 197 15.69 -4.03 9.40
CA MET A 197 16.90 -3.64 8.66
C MET A 197 17.88 -2.89 9.58
N PRO A 198 19.18 -3.21 9.53
CA PRO A 198 20.16 -2.48 10.32
C PRO A 198 20.05 -0.99 9.98
N ALA A 199 19.94 -0.14 11.00
CA ALA A 199 20.14 1.29 10.84
C ALA A 199 21.49 1.49 10.12
N PRO A 200 21.57 2.42 9.15
CA PRO A 200 22.76 2.56 8.32
C PRO A 200 23.96 2.73 9.25
N ALA A 201 24.94 1.83 9.11
CA ALA A 201 26.20 1.95 9.80
C ALA A 201 26.70 3.38 9.61
N GLN A 202 27.00 4.09 10.69
CA GLN A 202 27.73 5.34 10.58
C GLN A 202 29.07 5.01 9.91
N VAL A 203 29.13 5.27 8.61
CA VAL A 203 30.34 5.14 7.80
C VAL A 203 31.30 6.20 8.35
N GLN A 204 32.29 5.75 9.12
CA GLN A 204 33.49 6.56 9.29
C GLN A 204 34.09 6.80 7.91
N PRO A 205 34.56 8.02 7.60
CA PRO A 205 34.95 8.39 6.25
C PRO A 205 36.24 7.64 5.86
N SER A 206 36.10 6.49 5.21
CA SER A 206 37.18 5.87 4.47
C SER A 206 37.27 6.51 3.08
N ALA A 207 38.33 7.31 2.94
CA ALA A 207 39.03 7.81 1.75
C ALA A 207 38.29 7.93 0.39
N PRO A 208 38.45 9.07 -0.32
CA PRO A 208 37.80 9.29 -1.61
C PRO A 208 38.27 8.30 -2.67
N LEU A 209 37.33 7.81 -3.46
CA LEU A 209 37.56 7.04 -4.69
C LEU A 209 38.25 7.93 -5.73
N ALA A 210 39.57 8.03 -5.63
CA ALA A 210 40.45 8.41 -6.72
C ALA A 210 41.66 7.48 -6.71
N SER A 211 41.90 6.84 -7.86
CA SER A 211 43.09 6.06 -8.21
C SER A 211 43.09 4.57 -7.85
N ILE A 212 42.43 3.77 -8.69
CA ILE A 212 43.04 2.52 -9.19
C ILE A 212 42.87 2.52 -10.72
N VAL A 213 43.84 3.11 -11.41
CA VAL A 213 44.16 2.80 -12.80
C VAL A 213 45.53 2.14 -12.78
N ALA A 214 45.57 0.82 -12.85
CA ALA A 214 46.66 0.03 -13.45
C ALA A 214 46.46 -1.47 -13.16
N GLY A 215 46.27 -2.26 -14.21
CA GLY A 215 46.69 -3.66 -14.21
C GLY A 215 45.60 -4.73 -14.37
N GLY A 216 45.17 -4.94 -15.61
CA GLY A 216 45.08 -6.30 -16.17
C GLY A 216 43.75 -7.07 -16.08
N PHE A 217 43.11 -7.19 -17.25
CA PHE A 217 42.35 -8.33 -17.77
C PHE A 217 40.93 -8.64 -17.22
N PHE A 218 39.95 -8.45 -18.13
CA PHE A 218 38.52 -8.78 -18.11
C PHE A 218 37.61 -7.94 -17.19
N GLU A 219 37.11 -6.81 -17.69
CA GLU A 219 35.75 -6.34 -17.35
C GLU A 219 34.74 -7.03 -18.28
N PRO A 220 33.73 -7.69 -17.71
CA PRO A 220 32.37 -7.50 -18.23
C PRO A 220 31.37 -7.41 -17.08
N THR A 221 30.57 -6.36 -16.97
CA THR A 221 29.39 -6.44 -16.07
C THR A 221 28.24 -5.52 -16.51
N ASP A 222 27.97 -5.48 -17.82
CA ASP A 222 26.61 -5.15 -18.27
C ASP A 222 25.68 -6.21 -17.67
N MET A 223 24.76 -5.78 -16.79
CA MET A 223 23.73 -6.67 -16.27
C MET A 223 22.98 -7.31 -17.45
N ASN A 224 22.79 -8.62 -17.41
CA ASN A 224 22.15 -9.35 -18.51
C ASN A 224 20.70 -8.86 -18.69
N GLN A 225 20.44 -8.09 -19.74
CA GLN A 225 19.11 -7.52 -20.02
C GLN A 225 18.03 -8.61 -20.17
N ILE A 226 18.41 -9.82 -20.59
CA ILE A 226 17.49 -10.96 -20.68
C ILE A 226 16.99 -11.35 -19.29
N GLU A 227 17.89 -11.39 -18.31
CA GLU A 227 17.54 -11.71 -16.92
C GLU A 227 16.71 -10.61 -16.28
N ILE A 228 17.05 -9.33 -16.52
CA ILE A 228 16.24 -8.20 -16.04
C ILE A 228 14.83 -8.28 -16.61
N ASN A 229 14.70 -8.44 -17.94
CA ASN A 229 13.40 -8.53 -18.60
C ASN A 229 12.57 -9.71 -18.08
N LYS A 230 13.23 -10.85 -17.81
CA LYS A 230 12.59 -12.02 -17.21
C LYS A 230 12.10 -11.73 -15.79
N PHE A 231 12.93 -11.11 -14.95
CA PHE A 231 12.57 -10.73 -13.58
C PHE A 231 11.36 -9.78 -13.56
N VAL A 232 11.42 -8.66 -14.29
CA VAL A 232 10.30 -7.69 -14.29
C VAL A 232 9.03 -8.28 -14.91
N THR A 233 9.15 -9.27 -15.79
CA THR A 233 7.99 -10.00 -16.32
C THR A 233 7.37 -10.93 -15.29
N HIS A 234 8.16 -11.65 -14.48
CA HIS A 234 7.62 -12.44 -13.36
C HIS A 234 6.86 -11.54 -12.38
N VAL A 235 7.43 -10.39 -12.04
CA VAL A 235 6.76 -9.35 -11.24
C VAL A 235 5.44 -8.91 -11.88
N ALA A 236 5.44 -8.59 -13.17
CA ALA A 236 4.22 -8.16 -13.88
C ALA A 236 3.12 -9.22 -13.96
N LYS A 237 3.52 -10.49 -13.93
CA LYS A 237 2.62 -11.64 -13.96
C LYS A 237 2.15 -12.12 -12.59
N GLY A 238 2.59 -11.47 -11.51
CA GLY A 238 2.25 -11.88 -10.14
C GLY A 238 2.88 -13.22 -9.75
N GLU A 239 4.02 -13.57 -10.35
CA GLU A 239 4.76 -14.82 -10.11
C GLU A 239 5.81 -14.56 -9.01
N GLN A 240 5.33 -14.39 -7.77
CA GLN A 240 6.13 -13.90 -6.64
C GLN A 240 7.28 -14.86 -6.29
N ASP A 241 7.01 -16.16 -6.22
CA ASP A 241 8.02 -17.16 -5.86
C ASP A 241 9.15 -17.23 -6.89
N GLU A 242 8.80 -17.14 -8.18
CA GLU A 242 9.75 -17.11 -9.28
C GLU A 242 10.58 -15.81 -9.27
N ALA A 243 9.95 -14.66 -9.04
CA ALA A 243 10.63 -13.38 -8.93
C ALA A 243 11.61 -13.37 -7.74
N GLU A 244 11.19 -13.88 -6.58
CA GLU A 244 12.04 -13.97 -5.40
C GLU A 244 13.20 -14.94 -5.59
N ALA A 245 12.96 -16.10 -6.21
CA ALA A 245 14.02 -17.06 -6.54
C ALA A 245 15.13 -16.44 -7.39
N MET A 246 14.79 -15.53 -8.31
CA MET A 246 15.77 -14.77 -9.09
C MET A 246 16.53 -13.76 -8.24
N LEU A 247 15.86 -13.03 -7.34
CA LEU A 247 16.53 -12.06 -6.45
C LEU A 247 17.49 -12.71 -5.45
N ARG A 248 17.17 -13.92 -4.97
CA ARG A 248 18.08 -14.72 -4.14
C ARG A 248 19.38 -15.08 -4.86
N GLN A 249 19.33 -15.29 -6.17
CA GLN A 249 20.50 -15.56 -6.99
C GLN A 249 21.27 -14.28 -7.32
N ASN A 250 20.56 -13.20 -7.67
CA ASN A 250 21.17 -11.93 -8.03
C ASN A 250 20.33 -10.74 -7.57
N ARG A 251 20.72 -10.14 -6.43
CA ARG A 251 20.05 -8.98 -5.85
C ARG A 251 20.06 -7.73 -6.74
N ARG A 252 21.04 -7.62 -7.66
CA ARG A 252 21.14 -6.47 -8.56
C ARG A 252 19.97 -6.39 -9.55
N LEU A 253 19.22 -7.48 -9.75
CA LEU A 253 18.03 -7.48 -10.59
C LEU A 253 16.95 -6.50 -10.10
N ALA A 254 16.88 -6.23 -8.79
CA ALA A 254 15.95 -5.25 -8.22
C ALA A 254 16.22 -3.80 -8.67
N LEU A 255 17.44 -3.52 -9.14
CA LEU A 255 17.85 -2.21 -9.67
C LEU A 255 17.73 -2.14 -11.19
N GLY A 256 17.55 -3.27 -11.86
CA GLY A 256 17.53 -3.37 -13.31
C GLY A 256 16.24 -2.80 -13.89
N LYS A 257 16.37 -1.91 -14.88
CA LYS A 257 15.25 -1.46 -15.71
C LYS A 257 15.11 -2.38 -16.91
N GLY A 258 13.91 -2.89 -17.09
CA GLY A 258 13.61 -3.85 -18.15
C GLY A 258 12.30 -3.59 -18.83
N ARG A 259 11.97 -4.54 -19.70
CA ARG A 259 10.72 -4.62 -20.42
C ARG A 259 9.80 -5.64 -19.75
N ALA A 260 8.79 -5.16 -19.04
CA ALA A 260 7.80 -6.00 -18.39
C ALA A 260 6.62 -6.28 -19.32
N VAL A 261 6.12 -7.52 -19.32
CA VAL A 261 4.98 -7.95 -20.16
C VAL A 261 3.92 -8.60 -19.29
N GLU A 262 2.75 -7.98 -19.22
CA GLU A 262 1.58 -8.51 -18.51
C GLU A 262 0.92 -9.67 -19.27
N HIS A 263 0.06 -10.44 -18.57
CA HIS A 263 -0.79 -11.47 -19.19
C HIS A 263 -1.71 -10.91 -20.29
N CYS A 264 -2.13 -9.65 -20.16
CA CYS A 264 -2.98 -8.98 -21.15
C CYS A 264 -2.21 -8.48 -22.38
N GLY A 265 -0.88 -8.65 -22.42
CA GLY A 265 -0.01 -8.19 -23.50
C GLY A 265 0.38 -6.72 -23.41
N ARG A 266 -0.01 -6.00 -22.35
CA ARG A 266 0.51 -4.66 -22.07
C ARG A 266 2.00 -4.74 -21.75
N ILE A 267 2.73 -3.75 -22.25
CA ILE A 267 4.18 -3.66 -22.14
C ILE A 267 4.53 -2.39 -21.36
N PHE A 268 5.49 -2.53 -20.45
CA PHE A 268 6.13 -1.43 -19.76
C PHE A 268 7.60 -1.44 -20.14
N GLU A 269 8.08 -0.33 -20.69
CA GLU A 269 9.48 -0.18 -21.10
C GLU A 269 10.23 0.62 -20.06
N ASN A 270 11.48 0.25 -19.80
CA ASN A 270 12.38 0.94 -18.89
C ASN A 270 11.84 1.07 -17.45
N ILE A 271 11.28 -0.02 -16.92
CA ILE A 271 10.70 -0.07 -15.58
C ILE A 271 11.45 -1.07 -14.69
N THR A 272 11.60 -0.77 -13.40
CA THR A 272 12.09 -1.77 -12.43
C THR A 272 10.95 -2.64 -11.91
N GLY A 273 11.29 -3.77 -11.28
CA GLY A 273 10.30 -4.63 -10.63
C GLY A 273 9.53 -3.87 -9.52
N LEU A 274 10.22 -3.07 -8.71
CA LEU A 274 9.60 -2.28 -7.65
C LEU A 274 8.64 -1.24 -8.23
N GLN A 275 9.05 -0.51 -9.26
CA GLN A 275 8.22 0.53 -9.89
C GLN A 275 6.93 -0.06 -10.46
N TYR A 276 7.02 -1.22 -11.12
CA TYR A 276 5.83 -1.92 -11.58
C TYR A 276 4.94 -2.36 -10.42
N ALA A 277 5.50 -2.98 -9.37
CA ALA A 277 4.73 -3.46 -8.23
C ALA A 277 3.96 -2.33 -7.54
N VAL A 278 4.59 -1.16 -7.38
CA VAL A 278 3.96 0.05 -6.83
C VAL A 278 2.88 0.59 -7.76
N TRP A 279 3.15 0.68 -9.07
CA TRP A 279 2.14 1.07 -10.04
C TRP A 279 0.92 0.14 -9.99
N ALA A 280 1.14 -1.17 -9.85
CA ALA A 280 0.09 -2.17 -9.79
C ALA A 280 -0.70 -2.15 -8.47
N LEU A 281 -0.17 -1.56 -7.40
CA LEU A 281 -0.64 -1.72 -6.01
C LEU A 281 -0.45 -3.14 -5.44
N ASP A 282 0.58 -3.84 -5.91
CA ASP A 282 0.91 -5.20 -5.47
C ASP A 282 1.77 -5.16 -4.20
N TRP A 283 1.09 -5.11 -3.04
CA TRP A 283 1.76 -5.06 -1.74
C TRP A 283 2.77 -6.18 -1.56
N HIS A 284 2.31 -7.42 -1.79
CA HIS A 284 3.12 -8.59 -1.49
C HIS A 284 4.40 -8.60 -2.32
N MET A 285 4.30 -8.21 -3.59
CA MET A 285 5.44 -8.11 -4.49
C MET A 285 6.40 -6.97 -4.08
N TRP A 286 5.91 -5.77 -3.77
CA TRP A 286 6.83 -4.67 -3.42
C TRP A 286 7.54 -4.92 -2.09
N GLU A 287 6.89 -5.54 -1.11
CA GLU A 287 7.50 -5.82 0.19
C GLU A 287 8.61 -6.86 0.03
N MET A 288 8.34 -7.89 -0.77
CA MET A 288 9.34 -8.89 -1.13
C MET A 288 10.55 -8.25 -1.83
N ILE A 289 10.34 -7.39 -2.84
CA ILE A 289 11.43 -6.76 -3.59
C ILE A 289 12.26 -5.82 -2.70
N LYS A 290 11.60 -5.01 -1.86
CA LYS A 290 12.27 -4.06 -0.95
C LYS A 290 13.26 -4.74 -0.01
N ALA A 291 12.98 -5.98 0.42
CA ALA A 291 13.89 -6.75 1.28
C ALA A 291 15.27 -7.00 0.65
N TYR A 292 15.39 -6.92 -0.68
CA TYR A 292 16.65 -7.10 -1.41
C TYR A 292 17.36 -5.79 -1.75
N MET A 293 16.79 -4.62 -1.43
CA MET A 293 17.27 -3.29 -1.80
C MET A 293 17.81 -2.47 -0.60
N THR A 294 18.49 -1.36 -0.87
CA THR A 294 18.84 -0.35 0.15
C THR A 294 17.76 0.73 0.24
N PRO A 295 17.59 1.39 1.40
CA PRO A 295 16.62 2.49 1.55
C PRO A 295 16.79 3.63 0.54
N ASP A 296 18.04 3.99 0.22
CA ASP A 296 18.34 5.04 -0.76
C ASP A 296 17.89 4.65 -2.16
N ALA A 297 18.16 3.41 -2.58
CA ALA A 297 17.76 2.90 -3.89
C ALA A 297 16.23 2.79 -4.02
N ILE A 298 15.53 2.44 -2.93
CA ILE A 298 14.07 2.44 -2.88
C ILE A 298 13.56 3.87 -3.11
N THR A 299 14.09 4.83 -2.34
CA THR A 299 13.68 6.24 -2.40
C THR A 299 13.90 6.83 -3.78
N GLU A 300 15.05 6.57 -4.40
CA GLU A 300 15.38 7.03 -5.76
C GLU A 300 14.38 6.48 -6.79
N GLN A 301 14.08 5.17 -6.75
CA GLN A 301 13.14 4.57 -7.70
C GLN A 301 11.71 5.07 -7.55
N LEU A 302 11.24 5.30 -6.31
CA LEU A 302 9.91 5.83 -6.03
C LEU A 302 9.79 7.29 -6.49
N HIS A 303 10.81 8.12 -6.21
CA HIS A 303 10.82 9.50 -6.67
C HIS A 303 10.84 9.59 -8.20
N GLU A 304 11.63 8.73 -8.85
CA GLU A 304 11.65 8.65 -10.31
C GLU A 304 10.28 8.26 -10.87
N GLN A 305 9.59 7.31 -10.26
CA GLN A 305 8.24 6.91 -10.68
C GLN A 305 7.25 8.07 -10.62
N GLU A 306 7.26 8.87 -9.55
CA GLU A 306 6.41 10.07 -9.44
C GLU A 306 6.67 11.05 -10.60
N THR A 307 7.90 11.17 -11.08
CA THR A 307 8.26 12.06 -12.19
C THR A 307 7.94 11.51 -13.59
N ILE A 308 8.01 10.19 -13.81
CA ILE A 308 7.80 9.54 -15.13
C ILE A 308 6.32 9.51 -15.55
N THR A 309 5.40 9.62 -14.61
CA THR A 309 3.97 9.33 -14.81
C THR A 309 3.21 10.28 -15.73
N ASN A 310 3.91 11.27 -16.30
CA ASN A 310 3.38 12.19 -17.30
C ASN A 310 3.77 11.84 -18.76
N SER A 311 4.71 10.91 -19.02
CA SER A 311 5.24 10.68 -20.38
C SER A 311 4.73 9.43 -21.11
N GLN A 312 4.28 8.38 -20.41
CA GLN A 312 3.83 7.11 -21.04
C GLN A 312 2.30 6.91 -21.05
N GLY A 313 1.53 7.89 -20.55
CA GLY A 313 0.05 7.81 -20.50
C GLY A 313 -0.49 6.74 -19.55
N GLN A 314 0.37 6.10 -18.77
CA GLN A 314 0.05 5.21 -17.67
C GLN A 314 0.24 6.05 -16.42
N GLY A 315 -0.87 6.39 -15.73
CA GLY A 315 -0.84 7.26 -14.54
C GLY A 315 0.06 6.70 -13.42
N ALA A 316 0.18 7.44 -12.32
CA ALA A 316 1.04 7.08 -11.18
C ALA A 316 0.82 5.69 -10.60
N TYR A 317 -0.42 5.21 -10.70
CA TYR A 317 -0.86 3.91 -10.24
C TYR A 317 -1.98 3.39 -11.15
N PHE A 318 -2.32 2.11 -10.99
CA PHE A 318 -3.43 1.47 -11.68
C PHE A 318 -4.77 2.03 -11.18
N ASP A 319 -5.56 2.61 -12.09
CA ASP A 319 -6.82 3.27 -11.77
C ASP A 319 -8.05 2.39 -12.08
N LEU A 320 -8.87 2.14 -11.06
CA LEU A 320 -10.12 1.37 -11.16
C LEU A 320 -11.33 2.20 -11.59
N THR A 321 -11.21 3.53 -11.67
CA THR A 321 -12.33 4.46 -11.89
C THR A 321 -13.16 4.08 -13.12
N LEU A 322 -12.52 3.79 -14.25
CA LEU A 322 -13.22 3.42 -15.49
C LEU A 322 -14.10 2.17 -15.33
N LEU A 323 -13.62 1.16 -14.60
CA LEU A 323 -14.39 -0.05 -14.35
C LEU A 323 -15.54 0.21 -13.37
N ILE A 324 -15.29 0.95 -12.29
CA ILE A 324 -16.29 1.30 -11.29
C ILE A 324 -17.46 2.05 -11.96
N GLU A 325 -17.15 3.00 -12.83
CA GLU A 325 -18.16 3.75 -13.58
C GLU A 325 -18.96 2.87 -14.53
N ALA A 326 -18.29 2.00 -15.29
CA ALA A 326 -18.94 1.06 -16.21
C ALA A 326 -19.85 0.07 -15.46
N MET A 327 -19.37 -0.50 -14.35
CA MET A 327 -20.14 -1.37 -13.46
C MET A 327 -21.34 -0.65 -12.85
N SER A 328 -21.17 0.62 -12.45
CA SER A 328 -22.26 1.44 -11.92
C SER A 328 -23.36 1.67 -12.96
N ARG A 329 -22.98 2.03 -14.19
CA ARG A 329 -23.92 2.16 -15.32
C ARG A 329 -24.64 0.85 -15.63
N TYR A 330 -23.91 -0.26 -15.64
CA TYR A 330 -24.47 -1.59 -15.85
C TYR A 330 -25.48 -1.93 -14.76
N SER A 331 -25.13 -1.73 -13.48
CA SER A 331 -25.98 -2.01 -12.33
C SER A 331 -27.30 -1.24 -12.37
N VAL A 332 -27.26 0.07 -12.64
CA VAL A 332 -28.47 0.91 -12.80
C VAL A 332 -29.34 0.40 -13.95
N SER A 333 -28.73 0.10 -15.10
CA SER A 333 -29.44 -0.41 -16.28
C SER A 333 -30.04 -1.80 -16.03
N ASN A 334 -29.35 -2.64 -15.27
CA ASN A 334 -29.77 -4.00 -14.95
C ASN A 334 -30.97 -4.01 -13.99
N LYS A 335 -31.00 -3.11 -12.99
CA LYS A 335 -32.18 -2.89 -12.14
C LYS A 335 -33.40 -2.51 -12.97
N LYS A 336 -33.24 -1.61 -13.94
CA LYS A 336 -34.32 -1.24 -14.87
C LYS A 336 -34.75 -2.42 -15.73
N TRP A 337 -33.81 -3.21 -16.24
CA TRP A 337 -34.10 -4.41 -17.04
C TRP A 337 -34.94 -5.43 -16.26
N LEU A 338 -34.61 -5.69 -14.99
CA LEU A 338 -35.36 -6.60 -14.11
C LEU A 338 -36.82 -6.18 -13.89
N SER A 339 -37.13 -4.88 -14.01
CA SER A 339 -38.51 -4.38 -13.89
C SER A 339 -39.31 -4.40 -15.20
N LEU A 340 -38.68 -4.71 -16.33
CA LEU A 340 -39.32 -4.70 -17.66
C LEU A 340 -39.73 -6.11 -18.10
N GLN A 341 -40.71 -6.20 -18.99
CA GLN A 341 -41.14 -7.45 -19.61
C GLN A 341 -41.17 -7.33 -21.14
N GLY A 342 -41.12 -8.49 -21.82
CA GLY A 342 -41.28 -8.59 -23.27
C GLY A 342 -40.27 -7.78 -24.08
N ASP A 343 -40.72 -7.15 -25.16
CA ASP A 343 -39.86 -6.47 -26.13
C ASP A 343 -39.05 -5.30 -25.55
N ALA A 344 -39.56 -4.61 -24.53
CA ALA A 344 -38.85 -3.54 -23.87
C ALA A 344 -37.61 -4.04 -23.11
N ALA A 345 -37.73 -5.18 -22.42
CA ALA A 345 -36.60 -5.83 -21.75
C ALA A 345 -35.56 -6.34 -22.77
N ASN A 346 -36.03 -6.97 -23.86
CA ASN A 346 -35.15 -7.48 -24.93
C ASN A 346 -34.36 -6.36 -25.62
N LYS A 347 -35.01 -5.22 -25.89
CA LYS A 347 -34.37 -4.05 -26.47
C LYS A 347 -33.29 -3.50 -25.55
N LEU A 348 -33.60 -3.27 -24.26
CA LEU A 348 -32.64 -2.74 -23.28
C LEU A 348 -31.43 -3.68 -23.09
N ALA A 349 -31.66 -5.00 -23.03
CA ALA A 349 -30.59 -5.97 -22.94
C ALA A 349 -29.62 -5.89 -24.14
N ARG A 350 -30.17 -5.81 -25.36
CA ARG A 350 -29.37 -5.77 -26.59
C ARG A 350 -28.67 -4.44 -26.81
N THR A 351 -29.30 -3.31 -26.52
CA THR A 351 -28.79 -1.98 -26.90
C THR A 351 -28.04 -1.27 -25.78
N VAL A 352 -28.15 -1.71 -24.52
CA VAL A 352 -27.51 -1.05 -23.38
C VAL A 352 -26.67 -2.04 -22.57
N LEU A 353 -27.26 -3.10 -22.01
CA LEU A 353 -26.53 -4.01 -21.12
C LEU A 353 -25.39 -4.74 -21.86
N LYS A 354 -25.69 -5.31 -23.04
CA LYS A 354 -24.69 -6.03 -23.82
C LYS A 354 -23.52 -5.12 -24.24
N PRO A 355 -23.73 -3.91 -24.78
CA PRO A 355 -22.63 -2.97 -25.04
C PRO A 355 -21.80 -2.62 -23.80
N ILE A 356 -22.41 -2.25 -22.67
CA ILE A 356 -21.66 -1.90 -21.46
C ILE A 356 -20.82 -3.09 -20.99
N TRP A 357 -21.39 -4.29 -20.99
CA TRP A 357 -20.68 -5.50 -20.57
C TRP A 357 -19.49 -5.84 -21.48
N PHE A 358 -19.72 -5.91 -22.80
CA PHE A 358 -18.72 -6.40 -23.74
C PHE A 358 -17.69 -5.35 -24.16
N ASN A 359 -18.07 -4.06 -24.18
CA ASN A 359 -17.20 -3.00 -24.70
C ASN A 359 -16.53 -2.19 -23.58
N GLU A 360 -17.07 -2.20 -22.37
CA GLU A 360 -16.53 -1.40 -21.26
C GLU A 360 -16.01 -2.31 -20.12
N ILE A 361 -16.87 -3.16 -19.56
CA ILE A 361 -16.52 -3.98 -18.39
C ILE A 361 -15.48 -5.05 -18.72
N ILE A 362 -15.75 -5.93 -19.70
CA ILE A 362 -14.82 -7.01 -20.06
C ILE A 362 -13.44 -6.47 -20.44
N PRO A 363 -13.30 -5.46 -21.30
CA PRO A 363 -12.00 -4.90 -21.65
C PRO A 363 -11.25 -4.29 -20.46
N ALA A 364 -11.98 -3.66 -19.51
CA ALA A 364 -11.38 -3.11 -18.30
C ALA A 364 -10.92 -4.22 -17.33
N GLN A 365 -11.71 -5.28 -17.13
CA GLN A 365 -11.33 -6.42 -16.29
C GLN A 365 -10.11 -7.17 -16.84
N LYS A 366 -10.01 -7.33 -18.16
CA LYS A 366 -8.83 -7.93 -18.82
C LYS A 366 -7.54 -7.15 -18.58
N LYS A 367 -7.65 -5.90 -18.17
CA LYS A 367 -6.52 -4.99 -17.93
C LYS A 367 -6.06 -4.97 -16.47
N PHE A 368 -6.66 -5.78 -15.60
CA PHE A 368 -6.24 -5.88 -14.22
C PHE A 368 -4.81 -6.39 -14.07
N PRO A 369 -4.03 -5.80 -13.15
CA PRO A 369 -2.80 -6.40 -12.67
C PRO A 369 -3.01 -7.83 -12.19
N ALA A 370 -1.98 -8.65 -12.33
CA ALA A 370 -2.08 -10.08 -12.09
C ALA A 370 -2.54 -10.44 -10.68
N HIS A 371 -2.05 -9.77 -9.63
CA HIS A 371 -2.46 -10.06 -8.26
C HIS A 371 -3.95 -9.81 -8.02
N ILE A 372 -4.56 -8.80 -8.65
CA ILE A 372 -6.01 -8.57 -8.56
C ILE A 372 -6.77 -9.74 -9.18
N ALA A 373 -6.32 -10.21 -10.35
CA ALA A 373 -6.93 -11.34 -11.03
C ALA A 373 -6.76 -12.66 -10.25
N GLN A 374 -5.59 -12.86 -9.64
CA GLN A 374 -5.29 -14.03 -8.80
C GLN A 374 -6.14 -14.04 -7.53
N GLU A 375 -6.29 -12.89 -6.85
CA GLU A 375 -7.14 -12.79 -5.66
C GLU A 375 -8.62 -13.03 -6.02
N TYR A 376 -9.09 -12.48 -7.16
CA TYR A 376 -10.43 -12.76 -7.67
C TYR A 376 -10.69 -14.25 -7.94
N CYS A 377 -9.66 -14.96 -8.40
CA CYS A 377 -9.73 -16.38 -8.76
C CYS A 377 -9.22 -17.33 -7.66
N HIS A 378 -9.02 -16.84 -6.43
CA HIS A 378 -8.42 -17.64 -5.37
C HIS A 378 -9.36 -18.80 -4.96
N PRO A 379 -8.89 -20.05 -4.92
CA PRO A 379 -9.76 -21.21 -4.72
C PRO A 379 -10.42 -21.24 -3.33
N ASP A 380 -9.68 -20.81 -2.30
CA ASP A 380 -10.11 -20.91 -0.90
C ASP A 380 -10.45 -19.56 -0.25
N ARG A 381 -10.44 -18.47 -1.02
CA ARG A 381 -10.76 -17.12 -0.53
C ARG A 381 -11.93 -16.58 -1.33
N SER A 382 -13.08 -16.50 -0.67
CA SER A 382 -14.28 -15.93 -1.26
C SER A 382 -14.38 -14.46 -0.86
N PHE A 383 -14.84 -13.60 -1.79
CA PHE A 383 -15.31 -12.24 -1.46
C PHE A 383 -16.68 -12.26 -0.74
N VAL A 384 -16.99 -13.37 -0.07
CA VAL A 384 -18.19 -13.57 0.73
C VAL A 384 -17.76 -13.87 2.17
N PRO A 385 -18.20 -13.07 3.15
CA PRO A 385 -19.04 -11.88 2.98
C PRO A 385 -18.28 -10.74 2.25
N ILE A 386 -19.04 -9.90 1.55
CA ILE A 386 -18.49 -8.74 0.86
C ILE A 386 -17.76 -7.87 1.89
N PRO A 387 -16.48 -7.49 1.66
CA PRO A 387 -15.77 -6.64 2.60
C PRO A 387 -16.44 -5.26 2.72
N ASN A 388 -16.47 -4.69 3.93
CA ASN A 388 -17.15 -3.43 4.24
C ASN A 388 -16.32 -2.17 3.87
N PHE A 389 -15.46 -2.26 2.84
CA PHE A 389 -14.53 -1.17 2.50
C PHE A 389 -15.22 0.18 2.24
#